data_AF-X1Q6F9-F1
#
_entry.id   AF-X1Q6F9-F1
#
_cell.length_a   1.000
_cell.length_b   1.000
_cell.length_c   1.000
_cell.angle_alpha   90.00
_cell.angle_beta   90.00
_cell.angle_gamma   90.00
#
_symmetry.space_group_name_H-M   'P 1'
#
loop_
_entity.id
_entity.type
_entity.pdbx_description
1 polymer ?
#
loop_
_entity_poly.entity_id
_entity_poly.type
_entity_poly.pdbx_seq_one_letter_code
_entity_poly.pdbx_strand_id
1 'polypeptide(L)' 'CKNYSRAYIRHLHISNEILASRLLTTHNLYFMINLMKEIRERIKNDTFSYIERKVKNYIWNRNKDI' A
#
# COMPACT_ATOMS: atom_id res chain seq x y z
N CYS A 1 -0.61 -9.02 3.88
CA CYS A 1 -0.43 -8.78 5.32
C CYS A 1 -1.35 -9.68 6.13
N LYS A 2 -0.92 -10.90 6.46
CA LYS A 2 -1.69 -11.82 7.32
C LYS A 2 -0.90 -12.26 8.57
N ASN A 3 0.42 -12.31 8.46
CA ASN A 3 1.26 -13.00 9.43
C ASN A 3 2.12 -12.07 10.30
N TYR A 4 2.24 -10.78 9.95
CA TYR A 4 3.14 -9.84 10.63
C TYR A 4 2.40 -8.55 10.97
N SER A 5 2.54 -8.11 12.22
CA SER A 5 2.00 -6.83 12.69
C SER A 5 2.89 -5.66 12.26
N ARG A 6 2.31 -4.45 12.22
CA ARG A 6 3.07 -3.23 11.93
C ARG A 6 4.16 -2.97 12.98
N ALA A 7 3.87 -3.26 14.25
CA ALA A 7 4.83 -3.13 15.35
C ALA A 7 6.03 -4.07 15.17
N TYR A 8 5.78 -5.31 14.75
CA TYR A 8 6.85 -6.29 14.50
C TYR A 8 7.74 -5.88 13.32
N ILE A 9 7.14 -5.42 12.21
CA ILE A 9 7.91 -4.92 11.06
C ILE A 9 8.74 -3.69 11.46
N ARG A 10 8.18 -2.78 12.27
CA ARG A 10 8.90 -1.61 12.79
C ARG A 10 10.09 -2.04 13.67
N HIS A 11 9.88 -3.01 14.55
CA HIS A 11 10.95 -3.58 15.37
C HIS A 11 12.09 -4.15 14.51
N LEU A 12 11.77 -5.02 13.54
CA LEU A 12 12.77 -5.58 12.62
C LEU A 12 13.53 -4.50 11.84
N HIS A 13 12.83 -3.44 11.41
CA HIS A 13 13.44 -2.34 10.69
C HIS A 13 14.43 -1.55 11.57
N ILE A 14 14.06 -1.25 12.82
CA ILE A 14 14.94 -0.56 13.78
C ILE A 14 16.15 -1.42 14.14
N SER A 15 15.96 -2.74 14.22
CA SER A 15 17.04 -3.71 14.46
C SER A 15 17.95 -3.96 13.25
N ASN A 16 17.75 -3.28 12.11
CA ASN A 16 18.52 -3.45 10.87
C ASN A 16 18.54 -4.90 10.32
N GLU A 17 17.46 -5.65 10.55
CA GLU A 17 17.32 -7.01 10.06
C GLU A 17 16.90 -7.04 8.58
N ILE A 18 17.58 -7.86 7.76
CA ILE A 18 17.27 -7.98 6.32
C ILE A 18 15.83 -8.48 6.07
N LEU A 19 15.27 -9.20 7.03
CA LEU A 19 13.89 -9.67 6.98
C LEU A 19 12.90 -8.51 6.85
N ALA A 20 13.17 -7.36 7.48
CA ALA A 20 12.32 -6.17 7.35
C ALA A 20 12.20 -5.73 5.89
N SER A 21 13.34 -5.59 5.21
CA SER A 21 13.40 -5.20 3.80
C SER A 21 12.67 -6.19 2.89
N ARG A 22 12.80 -7.49 3.15
CA ARG A 22 12.10 -8.53 2.38
C ARG A 22 10.58 -8.45 2.57
N LEU A 23 10.12 -8.28 3.80
CA LEU A 23 8.70 -8.16 4.13
C LEU A 23 8.08 -6.88 3.55
N LEU A 24 8.78 -5.75 3.68
CA LEU A 24 8.35 -4.47 3.11
C LEU A 24 8.28 -4.53 1.59
N THR A 25 9.30 -5.08 0.93
CA THR A 25 9.33 -5.23 -0.53
C THR A 25 8.18 -6.10 -1.01
N THR A 26 7.96 -7.26 -0.38
CA THR A 26 6.87 -8.16 -0.74
C THR A 26 5.51 -7.49 -0.54
N HIS A 27 5.33 -6.77 0.57
CA HIS A 27 4.10 -6.04 0.85
C HIS A 27 3.83 -4.94 -0.19
N ASN A 28 4.85 -4.12 -0.49
CA ASN A 28 4.75 -3.01 -1.42
C ASN A 28 4.47 -3.50 -2.83
N LEU A 29 5.16 -4.55 -3.28
CA LEU A 29 4.96 -5.12 -4.60
C LEU A 29 3.53 -5.65 -4.76
N TYR A 30 3.03 -6.40 -3.77
CA TYR A 30 1.64 -6.86 -3.76
C TYR A 30 0.66 -5.70 -3.84
N PHE A 31 0.88 -4.64 -3.05
CA PHE A 31 0.04 -3.45 -3.08
C PHE A 31 0.03 -2.77 -4.45
N MET A 32 1.21 -2.54 -5.04
CA MET A 32 1.34 -1.89 -6.35
C MET A 32 0.69 -2.71 -7.46
N ILE A 33 0.91 -4.02 -7.50
CA ILE A 33 0.29 -4.91 -8.50
C ILE A 33 -1.23 -4.86 -8.37
N ASN A 34 -1.76 -4.94 -7.15
CA ASN A 34 -3.20 -4.91 -6.92
C ASN A 34 -3.81 -3.55 -7.27
N LEU A 35 -3.14 -2.44 -6.94
CA LEU A 35 -3.55 -1.09 -7.33
C LEU A 35 -3.62 -0.95 -8.86
N MET A 36 -2.57 -1.38 -9.57
CA MET A 36 -2.54 -1.32 -11.02
C MET A 36 -3.60 -2.22 -11.67
N LYS A 37 -3.88 -3.39 -11.07
CA LYS A 37 -4.99 -4.25 -11.51
C LYS A 37 -6.33 -3.54 -11.36
N GLU A 38 -6.61 -2.95 -10.21
CA GLU A 38 -7.84 -2.20 -9.95
C GLU A 38 -8.00 -1.03 -10.94
N ILE A 39 -6.93 -0.27 -11.20
CA ILE A 39 -6.94 0.82 -12.17
C ILE A 39 -7.32 0.31 -13.56
N ARG A 40 -6.66 -0.75 -14.05
CA ARG A 40 -6.96 -1.31 -15.37
C ARG A 40 -8.42 -1.76 -15.50
N GLU A 41 -8.96 -2.40 -14.48
CA GLU A 41 -10.36 -2.83 -14.47
C GLU A 41 -11.33 -1.65 -14.44
N ARG A 42 -11.01 -0.57 -13.72
CA ARG A 42 -11.84 0.64 -13.68
C ARG A 42 -11.81 1.44 -14.98
N ILE A 43 -10.68 1.45 -15.68
CA ILE A 43 -10.57 2.04 -17.02
C ILE A 43 -11.45 1.28 -18.02
N LYS A 44 -11.39 -0.05 -18.03
CA LYS A 44 -12.22 -0.88 -18.93
C LYS A 44 -13.73 -0.71 -18.70
N ASN A 45 -14.13 -0.41 -17.47
CA ASN A 45 -15.53 -0.26 -17.07
C ASN A 45 -15.97 1.22 -17.02
N ASP A 46 -15.20 2.16 -17.60
CA ASP A 46 -15.48 3.61 -17.59
C ASP A 46 -15.78 4.21 -16.20
N THR A 47 -15.25 3.60 -15.13
CA THR A 47 -15.46 4.00 -13.73
C THR A 47 -14.18 4.53 -13.08
N PHE A 48 -13.30 5.14 -13.87
CA PHE A 48 -12.00 5.66 -13.41
C PHE A 48 -12.13 6.74 -12.32
N SER A 49 -13.21 7.52 -12.31
CA SER A 49 -13.51 8.54 -11.28
C SER A 49 -13.51 7.98 -9.85
N TYR A 50 -13.80 6.69 -9.67
CA TYR A 50 -13.68 6.02 -8.38
C TYR A 50 -12.24 6.01 -7.85
N ILE A 51 -11.26 5.73 -8.73
CA ILE A 51 -9.84 5.72 -8.37
C ILE A 51 -9.38 7.11 -7.99
N GLU A 52 -9.76 8.13 -8.76
CA GLU A 52 -9.41 9.52 -8.47
C GLU A 52 -9.87 9.94 -7.06
N ARG A 53 -11.13 9.65 -6.72
CA ARG A 53 -11.67 9.91 -5.38
C ARG A 53 -10.94 9.10 -4.30
N LYS A 54 -10.65 7.83 -4.55
CA LYS A 54 -9.90 6.96 -3.62
C LYS A 54 -8.51 7.52 -3.32
N VAL A 55 -7.80 7.98 -4.34
CA VAL A 55 -6.46 8.59 -4.22
C VAL A 55 -6.54 9.93 -3.48
N LYS A 56 -7.51 10.79 -3.82
CA LYS A 56 -7.74 12.07 -3.10
C LYS A 56 -7.98 11.84 -1.60
N ASN A 57 -8.84 10.88 -1.26
CA ASN A 57 -9.10 10.53 0.14
C ASN A 57 -7.85 10.00 0.85
N TYR A 58 -7.05 9.17 0.17
CA TYR A 58 -5.81 8.65 0.72
C TYR A 58 -4.80 9.76 1.02
N ILE A 59 -4.61 10.70 0.09
CA ILE A 59 -3.71 11.85 0.27
C ILE A 59 -4.21 12.77 1.39
N TRP A 60 -5.51 13.07 1.42
CA TRP A 60 -6.10 13.91 2.45
C TRP A 60 -5.91 13.34 3.86
N ASN A 61 -6.16 12.03 4.04
CA ASN A 61 -5.93 11.38 5.32
C ASN A 61 -4.46 11.42 5.74
N ARG A 62 -3.53 11.17 4.81
CA ARG A 62 -2.09 11.20 5.09
C ARG A 62 -1.63 12.58 5.58
N ASN A 63 -2.14 13.65 4.98
CA ASN A 63 -1.75 15.01 5.35
C ASN A 63 -2.35 15.48 6.68
N LYS A 64 -3.33 14.75 7.21
CA LYS A 64 -3.97 15.05 8.50
C LYS A 64 -3.22 14.45 9.70
N ASP A 65 -2.36 13.46 9.43
CA ASP A 65 -1.55 12.73 10.41
C ASP A 65 -0.11 13.30 10.55
N ILE A 66 0.20 14.41 9.87
CA ILE A 66 1.47 15.15 9.89
C ILE A 66 1.21 16.51 10.53
#